data_AF-A0A503P8K2-F1
#
_entry.id   AF-A0A503P8K2-F1
#
_cell.length_a   1.000
_cell.length_b   1.000
_cell.length_c   1.000
_cell.angle_alpha   90.00
_cell.angle_beta   90.00
_cell.angle_gamma   90.00
#
_symmetry.space_group_name_H-M   'P 1'
#
loop_
_entity.id
_entity.type
_entity.pdbx_description
1 polymer ?
#
loop_
_entity_poly.entity_id
_entity_poly.type
_entity_poly.pdbx_seq_one_letter_code
_entity_poly.pdbx_strand_id
1 'polypeptide(L)'
;MADIISIRTGAEPAGRLSAGRLRLVAFTAIAAFMIAGPAAEQIFGVQTPWLRSWTMFSAIGLGVIDASFEIRQPDGVLIPLDRFEMLGAPRDGGLKRIESREELASVVKRLCTVAGQGADIRVRARLGTRNGWQIIHTDAENACAG
;
A
#
# COMPACT_ATOMS: atom_id res chain seq x y z
N MET A 1 -30.38 -81.02 -0.44
CA MET A 1 -30.77 -80.00 0.56
C MET A 1 -29.51 -79.22 0.84
N ALA A 2 -29.43 -77.97 0.36
CA ALA A 2 -28.17 -77.24 0.17
C ALA A 2 -27.72 -76.53 1.46
N ASP A 3 -26.45 -76.72 1.82
CA ASP A 3 -25.74 -75.92 2.82
C ASP A 3 -25.51 -74.49 2.26
N ILE A 4 -26.11 -73.50 2.90
CA ILE A 4 -25.86 -72.09 2.62
C ILE A 4 -24.79 -71.62 3.60
N ILE A 5 -23.56 -71.54 3.10
CA ILE A 5 -22.42 -70.91 3.77
C ILE A 5 -22.74 -69.43 3.93
N SER A 6 -22.90 -69.00 5.19
CA SER A 6 -23.02 -67.58 5.56
C SER A 6 -21.68 -66.89 5.29
N ILE A 7 -21.55 -66.28 4.11
CA ILE A 7 -20.47 -65.35 3.83
C ILE A 7 -20.77 -64.07 4.62
N ARG A 8 -20.15 -63.97 5.79
CA ARG A 8 -20.03 -62.72 6.54
C ARG A 8 -19.11 -61.80 5.73
N THR A 9 -19.67 -61.02 4.81
CA THR A 9 -18.99 -59.90 4.18
C THR A 9 -18.78 -58.81 5.23
N GLY A 10 -17.73 -58.97 6.03
CA GLY A 10 -17.15 -57.90 6.82
C GLY A 10 -16.50 -56.91 5.88
N ALA A 11 -17.29 -55.96 5.36
CA ALA A 11 -16.74 -54.74 4.80
C ALA A 11 -16.38 -53.81 5.98
N GLU A 12 -15.20 -54.02 6.58
CA GLU A 12 -14.56 -52.95 7.34
C GLU A 12 -14.32 -51.78 6.37
N PRO A 13 -14.74 -50.54 6.70
CA PRO A 13 -14.38 -49.40 5.88
C PRO A 13 -12.87 -49.20 5.98
N ALA A 14 -12.17 -49.44 4.87
CA ALA A 14 -10.77 -49.15 4.72
C ALA A 14 -10.51 -47.66 5.02
N GLY A 15 -9.66 -47.39 6.01
CA GLY A 15 -8.95 -46.11 6.11
C GLY A 15 -9.55 -45.06 7.03
N ARG A 16 -9.77 -45.37 8.31
CA ARG A 16 -9.66 -44.31 9.33
C ARG A 16 -8.20 -43.87 9.41
N LEU A 17 -7.86 -42.76 8.75
CA LEU A 17 -6.58 -42.09 8.98
C LEU A 17 -6.42 -41.90 10.48
N SER A 18 -5.28 -42.33 11.05
CA SER A 18 -5.00 -42.06 12.45
C SER A 18 -5.07 -40.55 12.68
N ALA A 19 -5.55 -40.13 13.86
CA ALA A 19 -5.67 -38.71 14.17
C ALA A 19 -4.35 -37.94 13.93
N GLY A 20 -3.20 -38.62 14.10
CA GLY A 20 -1.87 -38.08 13.75
C GLY A 20 -1.68 -37.84 12.25
N ARG A 21 -2.07 -38.79 11.39
CA ARG A 21 -2.01 -38.62 9.92
C ARG A 21 -2.94 -37.52 9.43
N LEU A 22 -4.15 -37.43 9.99
CA LEU A 22 -5.10 -36.38 9.65
C LEU A 22 -4.55 -34.99 10.01
N ARG A 23 -3.95 -34.85 11.21
CA ARG A 23 -3.28 -33.61 11.62
C ARG A 23 -2.14 -33.25 10.69
N LEU A 24 -1.27 -34.22 10.35
CA LEU A 24 -0.16 -33.98 9.42
C LEU A 24 -0.65 -33.46 8.07
N VAL A 25 -1.65 -34.10 7.46
CA VAL A 25 -2.24 -33.65 6.19
C VAL A 25 -2.80 -32.24 6.31
N ALA A 26 -3.52 -31.94 7.40
CA ALA A 26 -4.08 -30.61 7.64
C ALA A 26 -2.99 -29.54 7.77
N PHE A 27 -1.93 -29.80 8.54
CA PHE A 27 -0.81 -28.86 8.70
C PHE A 27 -0.06 -28.64 7.38
N THR A 28 0.22 -29.70 6.63
CA THR A 28 0.87 -29.59 5.32
C THR A 28 0.02 -28.79 4.34
N ALA A 29 -1.30 -29.00 4.32
CA ALA A 29 -2.21 -28.24 3.48
C ALA A 29 -2.24 -26.74 3.85
N ILE A 30 -2.28 -26.42 5.15
CA ILE A 30 -2.22 -25.03 5.63
C ILE A 30 -0.88 -24.38 5.26
N ALA A 31 0.23 -25.08 5.50
CA ALA A 31 1.56 -24.58 5.18
C ALA A 31 1.74 -24.34 3.67
N ALA A 32 1.31 -25.29 2.83
CA ALA A 32 1.32 -25.15 1.38
C ALA A 32 0.48 -23.95 0.94
N PHE A 33 -0.72 -23.76 1.51
CA PHE A 33 -1.58 -22.62 1.21
C PHE A 33 -0.94 -21.28 1.61
N MET A 34 -0.32 -21.21 2.81
CA MET A 34 0.37 -20.01 3.29
C MET A 34 1.55 -19.61 2.38
N ILE A 35 2.26 -20.59 1.82
CA ILE A 35 3.45 -20.37 0.97
C ILE A 35 3.08 -20.13 -0.50
N ALA A 36 1.95 -20.66 -0.98
CA ALA A 36 1.56 -20.60 -2.39
C ALA A 36 1.44 -19.17 -2.93
N GLY A 37 0.89 -18.23 -2.13
CA GLY A 37 0.77 -16.82 -2.52
C GLY A 37 2.12 -16.15 -2.82
N PRO A 38 3.05 -16.09 -1.85
CA PRO A 38 4.39 -15.54 -2.07
C PRO A 38 5.19 -16.27 -3.15
N ALA A 39 5.10 -17.61 -3.20
CA ALA A 39 5.84 -18.40 -4.17
C ALA A 39 5.37 -18.14 -5.62
N ALA A 40 4.06 -17.95 -5.84
CA ALA A 40 3.52 -17.61 -7.15
C ALA A 40 4.05 -16.27 -7.67
N GLU A 41 4.14 -15.26 -6.81
CA GLU A 41 4.70 -13.97 -7.18
C GLU A 41 6.24 -14.02 -7.33
N GLN A 42 6.96 -14.62 -6.37
CA GLN A 42 8.43 -14.56 -6.35
C GLN A 42 9.10 -15.48 -7.39
N ILE A 43 8.53 -16.64 -7.69
CA ILE A 43 9.13 -17.60 -8.62
C ILE A 43 8.62 -17.39 -10.05
N PHE A 44 7.33 -17.08 -10.19
CA PHE A 44 6.68 -17.02 -11.51
C PHE A 44 6.27 -15.61 -11.93
N GLY A 45 6.37 -14.60 -11.06
CA GLY A 45 5.99 -13.22 -11.37
C GLY A 45 4.48 -13.02 -11.58
N VAL A 46 3.64 -13.98 -11.19
CA VAL A 46 2.20 -13.96 -11.48
C VAL A 46 1.43 -13.39 -10.29
N GLN A 47 0.70 -12.31 -10.52
CA GLN A 47 -0.24 -11.73 -9.56
C GLN A 47 -1.66 -12.17 -9.91
N THR A 48 -2.27 -13.03 -9.07
CA THR A 48 -3.68 -13.42 -9.24
C THR A 48 -4.52 -12.96 -8.05
N PRO A 49 -5.82 -12.66 -8.25
CA PRO A 49 -6.72 -12.32 -7.15
C PRO A 49 -6.89 -13.43 -6.11
N TRP A 50 -6.63 -14.68 -6.51
CA TRP A 50 -6.79 -15.90 -5.70
C TRP A 50 -5.54 -16.26 -4.89
N LEU A 51 -4.35 -15.90 -5.37
CA LEU A 51 -3.07 -16.11 -4.69
C LEU A 51 -2.45 -14.75 -4.38
N ARG A 52 -3.11 -13.97 -3.51
CA ARG A 52 -2.58 -12.69 -3.07
C ARG A 52 -1.26 -12.90 -2.35
N SER A 53 -0.25 -12.12 -2.74
CA SER A 53 0.98 -12.08 -2.00
C SER A 53 0.78 -11.45 -0.63
N TRP A 54 1.51 -11.96 0.35
CA TRP A 54 1.61 -11.36 1.67
C TRP A 54 2.44 -10.08 1.55
N THR A 55 1.78 -8.99 1.19
CA THR A 55 2.39 -7.66 1.23
C THR A 55 2.35 -7.17 2.67
N MET A 56 3.53 -7.03 3.28
CA MET A 56 3.70 -6.58 4.66
C MET A 56 3.09 -5.18 4.93
N PHE A 57 2.86 -4.39 3.87
CA PHE A 57 2.31 -3.04 3.93
C PHE A 57 0.93 -2.99 3.25
N SER A 58 -0.08 -3.60 3.88
CA SER A 58 -1.44 -3.49 3.39
C SER A 58 -2.02 -2.11 3.75
N ALA A 59 -2.05 -1.23 2.74
CA ALA A 59 -2.83 0.01 2.64
C ALA A 59 -2.39 1.26 3.42
N ILE A 60 -1.63 1.17 4.52
CA ILE A 60 -1.15 2.37 5.22
C ILE A 60 -0.09 3.06 4.34
N GLY A 61 -0.45 4.21 3.74
CA GLY A 61 0.41 4.98 2.84
C GLY A 61 0.02 4.93 1.36
N LEU A 62 -0.88 4.03 0.95
CA LEU A 62 -1.43 4.05 -0.40
C LEU A 62 -2.33 5.28 -0.60
N GLY A 63 -2.12 6.01 -1.69
CA GLY A 63 -2.86 7.24 -1.98
C GLY A 63 -2.34 8.47 -1.23
N VAL A 64 -1.36 8.32 -0.33
CA VAL A 64 -0.81 9.46 0.42
C VAL A 64 0.17 10.22 -0.45
N ILE A 65 0.00 11.55 -0.45
CA ILE A 65 0.96 12.45 -1.06
C ILE A 65 1.90 12.94 0.03
N ASP A 66 3.18 12.63 -0.16
CA ASP A 66 4.27 13.26 0.55
C ASP A 66 4.74 14.46 -0.26
N ALA A 67 4.66 15.66 0.34
CA ALA A 67 4.96 16.92 -0.33
C ALA A 67 5.84 17.81 0.55
N SER A 68 6.93 18.30 -0.04
CA SER A 68 7.82 19.30 0.51
C SER A 68 7.72 20.60 -0.29
N PHE A 69 7.80 21.72 0.43
CA PHE A 69 7.68 23.06 -0.13
C PHE A 69 8.97 23.81 0.16
N GLU A 70 9.48 24.51 -0.84
CA GLU A 70 10.62 25.42 -0.73
C GLU A 70 10.20 26.76 -1.32
N ILE A 71 10.71 27.86 -0.79
CA ILE A 71 10.48 29.20 -1.34
C ILE A 71 11.82 29.81 -1.73
N ARG A 72 11.85 30.43 -2.91
CA ARG A 72 13.01 31.17 -3.38
C ARG A 72 13.01 32.57 -2.79
N GLN A 73 14.07 32.89 -2.06
CA GLN A 73 14.32 34.24 -1.57
C GLN A 73 14.77 35.18 -2.70
N PRO A 74 14.72 36.51 -2.48
CA PRO A 74 15.18 37.49 -3.47
C PRO A 74 16.65 37.34 -3.88
N ASP A 75 17.48 36.74 -3.02
CA ASP A 75 18.89 36.41 -3.29
C ASP A 75 19.07 35.15 -4.16
N GLY A 76 17.97 34.47 -4.52
CA GLY A 76 17.95 33.25 -5.32
C GLY A 76 18.07 31.96 -4.51
N VAL A 77 18.26 32.02 -3.19
CA VAL A 77 18.40 30.85 -2.34
C VAL A 77 17.04 30.18 -2.11
N LEU A 78 16.99 28.85 -2.21
CA LEU A 78 15.81 28.07 -1.84
C LEU A 78 15.89 27.69 -0.36
N ILE A 79 14.86 28.06 0.40
CA ILE A 79 14.72 27.67 1.81
C ILE A 79 13.50 26.76 1.98
N PRO A 80 13.53 25.78 2.90
CA PRO A 80 12.34 25.01 3.25
C PRO A 80 11.21 25.92 3.77
N LEU A 81 10.01 25.72 3.24
CA LEU A 81 8.81 26.45 3.63
C LEU A 81 7.92 25.53 4.50
N ASP A 82 7.71 25.90 5.75
CA ASP A 82 6.74 25.21 6.61
C ASP A 82 5.32 25.67 6.27
N ARG A 83 4.55 24.76 5.65
CA ARG A 83 3.16 25.03 5.25
C ARG A 83 2.23 25.33 6.42
N PHE A 84 2.49 24.79 7.61
CA PHE A 84 1.65 25.01 8.79
C PHE A 84 1.84 26.42 9.32
N GLU A 85 3.09 26.85 9.43
CA GLU A 85 3.44 28.21 9.87
C GLU A 85 2.94 29.24 8.86
N MET A 86 3.21 29.01 7.57
CA MET A 86 2.80 29.93 6.50
C MET A 86 1.28 30.09 6.41
N LEU A 87 0.52 29.02 6.63
CA LEU A 87 -0.95 29.05 6.56
C LEU A 87 -1.63 29.31 7.91
N GLY A 88 -0.87 29.52 8.99
CA GLY A 88 -1.41 29.67 10.35
C GLY A 88 -2.28 28.49 10.79
N ALA A 89 -1.94 27.28 10.34
CA ALA A 89 -2.75 26.08 10.54
C ALA A 89 -2.16 25.16 11.63
N PRO A 90 -3.00 24.50 12.44
CA PRO A 90 -2.52 23.56 13.45
C PRO A 90 -1.92 22.30 12.81
N ARG A 91 -0.86 21.75 13.42
CA ARG A 91 -0.13 20.57 12.90
C ARG A 91 -0.91 19.26 13.00
N ASP A 92 -1.91 19.20 13.86
CA ASP A 92 -2.82 18.07 14.06
C ASP A 92 -4.14 18.20 13.29
N GLY A 93 -4.32 19.26 12.50
CA GLY A 93 -5.51 19.49 11.67
C GLY A 93 -5.45 18.84 10.29
N GLY A 94 -6.38 19.23 9.41
CA GLY A 94 -6.51 18.68 8.05
C GLY A 94 -5.24 18.81 7.18
N LEU A 95 -4.39 19.81 7.42
CA LEU A 95 -3.14 20.00 6.67
C LEU A 95 -2.04 18.96 7.02
N LYS A 96 -2.27 18.14 8.04
CA LYS A 96 -1.33 17.10 8.48
C LYS A 96 -1.00 16.12 7.36
N ARG A 97 -1.99 15.75 6.56
CA ARG A 97 -1.87 14.75 5.49
C ARG A 97 -2.50 15.31 4.23
N ILE A 98 -1.88 15.02 3.09
CA ILE A 98 -2.43 15.34 1.77
C ILE A 98 -2.86 14.01 1.14
N GLU A 99 -4.15 13.84 0.93
CA GLU A 99 -4.77 12.59 0.50
C GLU A 99 -5.11 12.57 -0.99
N SER A 100 -5.10 13.73 -1.66
CA SER A 100 -5.38 13.81 -3.10
C SER A 100 -4.61 14.92 -3.82
N ARG A 101 -4.55 14.82 -5.16
CA ARG A 101 -3.92 15.83 -6.02
C ARG A 101 -4.64 17.17 -5.95
N GLU A 102 -5.96 17.12 -5.80
CA GLU A 102 -6.82 18.30 -5.64
C GLU A 102 -6.54 19.00 -4.31
N GLU A 103 -6.33 18.23 -3.23
CA GLU A 103 -5.92 18.79 -1.95
C GLU A 103 -4.53 19.41 -2.04
N LEU A 104 -3.57 18.76 -2.71
CA LEU A 104 -2.25 19.33 -2.97
C LEU A 104 -2.36 20.67 -3.71
N ALA A 105 -3.14 20.72 -4.79
CA ALA A 105 -3.37 21.94 -5.56
C ALA A 105 -4.02 23.05 -4.72
N SER A 106 -4.97 22.70 -3.84
CA SER A 106 -5.60 23.63 -2.90
C SER A 106 -4.59 24.20 -1.90
N VAL A 107 -3.70 23.37 -1.35
CA VAL A 107 -2.63 23.80 -0.44
C VAL A 107 -1.65 24.73 -1.16
N VAL A 108 -1.20 24.37 -2.36
CA VAL A 108 -0.31 25.20 -3.18
C VAL A 108 -0.95 26.55 -3.47
N LYS A 109 -2.22 26.58 -3.90
CA LYS A 109 -2.95 27.82 -4.15
C LYS A 109 -3.00 28.71 -2.92
N ARG A 110 -3.29 28.14 -1.75
CA ARG A 110 -3.30 28.90 -0.48
C ARG A 110 -1.92 29.45 -0.13
N LEU A 111 -0.87 28.65 -0.31
CA LEU A 111 0.52 29.08 -0.05
C LEU A 111 0.92 30.24 -0.98
N CYS A 112 0.62 30.15 -2.27
CA CYS A 112 0.89 31.22 -3.23
C CYS A 112 0.12 32.51 -2.91
N THR A 113 -1.15 32.39 -2.49
CA THR A 113 -1.93 33.55 -2.05
C THR A 113 -1.32 34.25 -0.84
N VAL A 114 -0.85 33.50 0.15
CA VAL A 114 -0.24 34.09 1.36
C VAL A 114 1.16 34.63 1.08
N ALA A 115 1.93 33.96 0.22
CA ALA A 115 3.28 34.39 -0.17
C ALA A 115 3.27 35.69 -1.00
N GLY A 116 2.15 35.99 -1.67
CA GLY A 116 1.96 37.23 -2.42
C GLY A 116 2.41 37.15 -3.88
N GLN A 117 2.22 38.25 -4.60
CA GLN A 117 2.56 38.32 -6.02
C GLN A 117 4.07 38.23 -6.25
N GLY A 118 4.46 37.42 -7.25
CA GLY A 118 5.87 37.21 -7.59
C GLY A 118 6.60 36.19 -6.71
N ALA A 119 5.93 35.55 -5.77
CA ALA A 119 6.51 34.44 -5.02
C ALA A 119 6.93 33.30 -5.95
N ASP A 120 8.06 32.67 -5.62
CA ASP A 120 8.53 31.49 -6.31
C ASP A 120 8.60 30.32 -5.32
N ILE A 121 7.54 29.51 -5.31
CA ILE A 121 7.41 28.32 -4.47
C ILE A 121 7.70 27.09 -5.32
N ARG A 122 8.65 26.28 -4.88
CA ARG A 122 8.99 24.99 -5.48
C ARG A 122 8.36 23.87 -4.68
N VAL A 123 7.74 22.93 -5.39
CA VAL A 123 6.99 21.85 -4.76
C VAL A 123 7.50 20.52 -5.28
N ARG A 124 7.97 19.67 -4.36
CA ARG A 124 8.34 18.29 -4.66
C ARG A 124 7.27 17.40 -4.05
N ALA A 125 6.62 16.58 -4.87
CA ALA A 125 5.55 15.71 -4.40
C ALA A 125 5.63 14.30 -4.99
N ARG A 126 5.39 13.31 -4.13
CA ARG A 126 5.36 11.89 -4.48
C ARG A 126 4.13 11.21 -3.90
N LEU A 127 3.55 10.30 -4.67
CA LEU A 127 2.37 9.52 -4.32
C LEU A 127 2.78 8.11 -3.89
N GLY A 128 2.26 7.66 -2.75
CA GLY A 128 2.40 6.27 -2.31
C GLY A 128 1.53 5.34 -3.15
N THR A 129 2.16 4.46 -3.94
CA THR A 129 1.50 3.42 -4.75
C THR A 129 1.87 2.02 -4.26
N ARG A 130 1.20 0.98 -4.77
CA ARG A 130 1.58 -0.42 -4.47
C ARG A 130 3.00 -0.77 -4.91
N ASN A 131 3.53 -0.04 -5.90
CA ASN A 131 4.86 -0.24 -6.46
C ASN A 131 5.90 0.72 -5.85
N GLY A 132 5.56 1.41 -4.75
CA GLY A 132 6.43 2.39 -4.09
C GLY A 132 6.03 3.84 -4.41
N TRP A 133 6.98 4.76 -4.22
CA TRP A 133 6.77 6.19 -4.43
C TRP A 133 6.81 6.55 -5.91
N GLN A 134 5.71 7.11 -6.42
CA GLN A 134 5.65 7.69 -7.76
C GLN A 134 5.81 9.20 -7.66
N ILE A 135 6.77 9.78 -8.39
CA ILE A 135 6.91 11.23 -8.47
C ILE A 135 5.70 11.78 -9.22
N ILE A 136 5.01 12.74 -8.61
CA ILE A 136 3.84 13.39 -9.21
C ILE A 136 4.08 14.87 -9.48
N HIS A 137 5.07 15.47 -8.82
CA HIS A 137 5.49 16.84 -9.05
C HIS A 137 6.97 17.04 -8.69
N THR A 138 7.66 17.83 -9.50
CA THR A 138 9.08 18.18 -9.36
C THR A 138 9.24 19.65 -9.05
N ASP A 139 10.32 20.01 -8.36
CA ASP A 139 10.70 21.38 -8.01
C ASP A 139 11.24 22.21 -9.20
N ALA A 140 11.21 21.69 -10.42
CA ALA A 140 11.68 22.36 -11.62
C ALA A 140 10.89 23.62 -11.99
N GLU A 141 9.61 23.69 -11.62
CA GLU A 141 8.70 24.78 -12.00
C GLU A 141 8.24 25.59 -10.78
N ASN A 142 7.96 26.88 -10.99
CA ASN A 142 7.38 27.74 -9.96
C ASN A 142 5.90 27.43 -9.86
N ALA A 143 5.46 26.92 -8.72
CA ALA A 143 4.06 26.54 -8.48
C ALA A 143 3.11 27.75 -8.39
N CYS A 144 3.63 28.97 -8.20
CA CYS A 144 2.87 30.22 -8.14
C CYS A 144 2.85 30.99 -9.47
N ALA A 145 3.46 30.46 -10.53
CA ALA A 145 3.49 31.10 -11.85
C ALA A 145 2.25 30.78 -12.73
N GLY A 146 1.35 29.91 -12.26
CA GLY A 146 0.13 29.48 -12.96
C GLY A 146 -1.16 30.05 -12.38
#